data_AF-A0A0E3QKK8-F1
#
_entry.id   AF-A0A0E3QKK8-F1
#
_cell.length_a   1.000
_cell.length_b   1.000
_cell.length_c   1.000
_cell.angle_alpha   90.00
_cell.angle_beta   90.00
_cell.angle_gamma   90.00
#
_symmetry.space_group_name_H-M   'P 1'
#
loop_
_entity.id
_entity.type
_entity.pdbx_description
1 polymer ?
#
loop_
_entity_poly.entity_id
_entity_poly.type
_entity_poly.pdbx_seq_one_letter_code
_entity_poly.pdbx_strand_id
1 'polypeptide(L)'
;MVLNGLGFRGQRLYLFPEIFRTISIERLFGEGVTREDLNQYVIGETLDGIVKYGPAKLLTEITLHINHSSHYGSSTCLLIPVHCLHADTTSVSVYGDYKDEETESIDITFGIPKNGSWDLKQFVLSLIVNQHGIPLFMNTHSGNASDKSTILEAIKCYSLIK
;
A
#
# COMPACT_ATOMS: atom_id res chain seq x y z
N MET A 1 11.69 4.32 -6.62
CA MET A 1 10.78 3.69 -5.64
C MET A 1 9.96 2.63 -6.36
N VAL A 2 10.02 1.36 -5.94
CA VAL A 2 9.25 0.27 -6.57
C VAL A 2 8.04 0.00 -5.68
N LEU A 3 6.85 0.36 -6.16
CA LEU A 3 5.61 0.30 -5.38
C LEU A 3 4.89 -1.05 -5.48
N ASN A 4 5.42 -2.01 -6.24
CA ASN A 4 4.80 -3.31 -6.46
C ASN A 4 5.86 -4.39 -6.69
N GLY A 5 6.22 -5.11 -5.64
CA GLY A 5 7.21 -6.20 -5.70
C GLY A 5 6.66 -7.51 -6.28
N LEU A 6 5.34 -7.65 -6.43
CA LEU A 6 4.68 -8.91 -6.78
C LEU A 6 3.89 -8.84 -8.10
N GLY A 7 3.94 -7.72 -8.83
CA GLY A 7 3.35 -7.62 -10.17
C GLY A 7 1.82 -7.42 -10.20
N PHE A 8 1.15 -7.26 -9.06
CA PHE A 8 -0.31 -7.07 -8.90
C PHE A 8 -0.91 -5.73 -9.38
N ARG A 9 -0.41 -5.09 -10.44
CA ARG A 9 -1.02 -3.83 -10.90
C ARG A 9 -2.09 -4.11 -11.95
N GLY A 10 -3.34 -3.76 -11.64
CA GLY A 10 -4.44 -3.74 -12.60
C GLY A 10 -5.00 -5.12 -13.00
N GLN A 11 -4.69 -6.18 -12.25
CA GLN A 11 -5.29 -7.50 -12.47
C GLN A 11 -6.66 -7.60 -11.80
N ARG A 12 -7.57 -8.34 -12.42
CA ARG A 12 -8.92 -8.56 -11.90
C ARG A 12 -8.86 -9.53 -10.73
N LEU A 13 -9.66 -9.31 -9.68
CA LEU A 13 -9.62 -10.11 -8.44
C LEU A 13 -9.80 -11.61 -8.67
N TYR A 14 -10.62 -12.02 -9.65
CA TYR A 14 -10.82 -13.45 -9.96
C TYR A 14 -9.58 -14.13 -10.56
N LEU A 15 -8.57 -13.37 -11.00
CA LEU A 15 -7.31 -13.92 -11.51
C LEU A 15 -6.28 -14.16 -10.40
N PHE A 16 -6.55 -13.77 -9.15
CA PHE A 16 -5.60 -13.92 -8.04
C PHE A 16 -5.10 -15.35 -7.84
N PRO A 17 -5.95 -16.40 -7.89
CA PRO A 17 -5.49 -17.79 -7.80
C PRO A 17 -4.43 -18.16 -8.85
N GLU A 18 -4.50 -17.57 -10.05
CA GLU A 18 -3.52 -17.81 -11.11
C GLU A 18 -2.21 -17.06 -10.88
N ILE A 19 -2.24 -15.90 -10.23
CA ILE A 19 -1.03 -15.13 -9.93
C ILE A 19 -0.17 -15.85 -8.89
N PHE A 20 -0.80 -16.53 -7.92
CA PHE A 20 -0.07 -17.31 -6.91
C PHE A 20 0.48 -18.64 -7.45
N ARG A 21 0.26 -19.00 -8.71
CA ARG A 21 0.80 -20.23 -9.31
C ARG A 21 2.33 -20.31 -9.26
N THR A 22 3.00 -19.16 -9.32
CA THR A 22 4.48 -19.07 -9.28
C THR A 22 5.02 -18.78 -7.89
N ILE A 23 4.16 -18.75 -6.87
CA ILE A 23 4.51 -18.36 -5.51
C ILE A 23 4.27 -19.55 -4.57
N SER A 24 5.21 -19.83 -3.66
CA SER A 24 5.04 -20.89 -2.66
C SER A 24 4.07 -20.46 -1.55
N ILE A 25 2.77 -20.70 -1.78
CA ILE A 25 1.67 -20.28 -0.88
C ILE A 25 1.83 -20.86 0.51
N GLU A 26 2.06 -22.16 0.64
CA GLU A 26 2.16 -22.83 1.95
C GLU A 26 3.30 -22.25 2.81
N ARG A 27 4.39 -21.82 2.17
CA ARG A 27 5.52 -21.19 2.88
C ARG A 27 5.18 -19.77 3.36
N LEU A 28 4.31 -19.06 2.65
CA LEU A 28 3.94 -17.68 2.97
C LEU A 28 2.77 -17.59 3.95
N PHE A 29 1.77 -18.44 3.78
CA PHE A 29 0.50 -18.35 4.51
C PHE A 29 0.26 -19.51 5.49
N GLY A 30 1.10 -20.55 5.46
CA GLY A 30 0.99 -21.73 6.31
C GLY A 30 0.53 -22.98 5.56
N GLU A 31 0.76 -24.14 6.18
CA GLU A 31 0.39 -25.43 5.61
C GLU A 31 -1.12 -25.54 5.39
N GLY A 32 -1.51 -26.16 4.27
CA GLY A 32 -2.91 -26.39 3.92
C GLY A 32 -3.61 -25.21 3.22
N VAL A 33 -2.96 -24.06 3.08
CA VAL A 33 -3.49 -22.94 2.29
C VAL A 33 -3.24 -23.19 0.80
N THR A 34 -4.32 -23.25 0.02
CA THR A 34 -4.27 -23.45 -1.42
C THR A 34 -4.46 -22.13 -2.16
N ARG A 35 -4.16 -22.12 -3.48
CA ARG A 35 -4.39 -20.94 -4.33
C ARG A 35 -5.87 -20.64 -4.51
N GLU A 36 -6.71 -21.66 -4.46
CA GLU A 36 -8.16 -21.55 -4.58
C GLU A 36 -8.77 -20.82 -3.38
N ASP A 37 -8.12 -20.89 -2.21
CA ASP A 37 -8.49 -20.13 -1.02
C ASP A 37 -8.22 -18.62 -1.20
N LEU A 38 -7.24 -18.24 -2.04
CA LEU A 38 -6.90 -16.84 -2.36
C LEU A 38 -7.73 -16.30 -3.54
N ASN A 39 -9.04 -16.54 -3.50
CA ASN A 39 -9.99 -16.11 -4.53
C ASN A 39 -10.51 -14.68 -4.30
N GLN A 40 -11.30 -14.18 -5.26
CA GLN A 40 -11.81 -12.81 -5.25
C GLN A 40 -12.62 -12.43 -4.01
N TYR A 41 -13.32 -13.39 -3.39
CA TYR A 41 -14.16 -13.11 -2.22
C TYR A 41 -13.27 -12.86 -1.00
N VAL A 42 -12.34 -13.79 -0.74
CA VAL A 42 -11.40 -13.66 0.39
C VAL A 42 -10.53 -12.41 0.24
N ILE A 43 -10.03 -12.14 -0.97
CA ILE A 43 -9.25 -10.93 -1.23
C ILE A 43 -10.10 -9.66 -1.08
N GLY A 44 -11.35 -9.67 -1.57
CA GLY A 44 -12.29 -8.55 -1.41
C GLY A 44 -12.58 -8.25 0.06
N GLU A 45 -13.00 -9.26 0.83
CA GLU A 45 -13.26 -9.13 2.27
C GLU A 45 -12.01 -8.67 3.04
N THR A 46 -10.83 -9.14 2.62
CA THR A 46 -9.56 -8.69 3.22
C THR A 46 -9.32 -7.20 2.94
N LEU A 47 -9.56 -6.73 1.71
CA LEU A 47 -9.43 -5.31 1.36
C LEU A 47 -10.43 -4.45 2.14
N ASP A 48 -11.67 -4.90 2.29
CA ASP A 48 -12.69 -4.22 3.11
C ASP A 48 -12.25 -4.14 4.58
N GLY A 49 -11.68 -5.22 5.11
CA GLY A 49 -11.09 -5.25 6.45
C GLY A 49 -9.94 -4.26 6.62
N ILE A 50 -9.06 -4.15 5.61
CA ILE A 50 -7.94 -3.19 5.60
C ILE A 50 -8.47 -1.74 5.59
N VAL A 51 -9.48 -1.45 4.75
CA VAL A 51 -10.11 -0.11 4.69
C VAL A 51 -10.72 0.24 6.04
N LYS A 52 -11.48 -0.68 6.65
CA LYS A 52 -12.09 -0.49 7.98
C LYS A 52 -11.06 -0.27 9.09
N TYR A 53 -9.90 -0.94 9.01
CA TYR A 53 -8.84 -0.76 10.00
C TYR A 53 -8.03 0.54 9.80
N GLY A 54 -7.92 0.98 8.55
CA GLY A 54 -7.08 2.09 8.14
C GLY A 54 -5.75 1.59 7.53
N PRO A 55 -5.56 1.71 6.20
CA PRO A 55 -4.38 1.16 5.52
C PRO A 55 -3.06 1.78 6.00
N ALA A 56 -3.05 3.09 6.26
CA ALA A 56 -1.88 3.80 6.78
C ALA A 56 -1.47 3.27 8.16
N LYS A 57 -2.45 3.04 9.04
CA LYS A 57 -2.24 2.49 10.38
C LYS A 57 -1.70 1.06 10.31
N LEU A 58 -2.33 0.20 9.51
CA LEU A 58 -1.91 -1.19 9.33
C LEU A 58 -0.45 -1.30 8.87
N LEU A 59 -0.07 -0.56 7.82
CA LEU A 59 1.30 -0.60 7.31
C LEU A 59 2.32 -0.13 8.35
N THR A 60 1.97 0.93 9.09
CA THR A 60 2.88 1.49 10.10
C THR A 60 3.06 0.52 11.26
N GLU A 61 2.00 -0.13 11.74
CA GLU A 61 2.09 -1.14 12.80
C GLU A 61 2.89 -2.36 12.37
N ILE A 62 2.70 -2.86 11.14
CA ILE A 62 3.52 -3.95 10.58
C ILE A 62 5.00 -3.53 10.55
N THR A 63 5.27 -2.31 10.08
CA THR A 63 6.63 -1.76 10.01
C THR A 63 7.26 -1.65 11.40
N LEU A 64 6.52 -1.16 12.40
CA LEU A 64 7.00 -1.04 13.77
C LEU A 64 7.24 -2.41 14.40
N HIS A 65 6.34 -3.38 14.16
CA HIS A 65 6.48 -4.75 14.64
C HIS A 65 7.73 -5.43 14.07
N ILE A 66 8.00 -5.27 12.76
CA ILE A 66 9.21 -5.80 12.12
C ILE A 66 10.48 -5.14 12.68
N ASN A 67 10.42 -3.83 12.95
CA ASN A 67 11.56 -3.04 13.45
C ASN A 67 11.81 -3.18 14.96
N HIS A 68 10.83 -3.66 15.73
CA HIS A 68 10.99 -3.77 17.17
C HIS A 68 12.01 -4.86 17.50
N SER A 69 13.19 -4.45 17.93
CA SER A 69 14.23 -5.34 18.42
C SER A 69 13.84 -5.87 19.81
N SER A 70 13.31 -7.09 19.84
CA SER A 70 13.33 -8.07 20.94
C SER A 70 13.09 -7.58 22.39
N HIS A 71 12.01 -8.06 23.01
CA HIS A 71 12.07 -8.65 24.37
C HIS A 71 11.46 -10.07 24.44
N TYR A 72 10.78 -10.54 23.40
CA TYR A 72 10.10 -11.84 23.39
C TYR A 72 10.54 -12.67 22.20
N GLY A 73 11.69 -13.35 22.30
CA GLY A 73 12.09 -14.63 21.66
C GLY A 73 11.65 -15.02 20.24
N SER A 74 11.08 -14.13 19.43
CA SER A 74 10.47 -14.43 18.14
C SER A 74 11.45 -14.11 17.02
N SER A 75 11.78 -15.13 16.21
CA SER A 75 12.93 -15.21 15.31
C SER A 75 12.89 -14.33 14.05
N THR A 76 11.99 -13.36 13.96
CA THR A 76 11.86 -12.44 12.81
C THR A 76 12.08 -11.00 13.24
N CYS A 77 13.24 -10.72 13.84
CA CYS A 77 13.69 -9.37 14.14
C CYS A 77 14.64 -8.92 13.01
N LEU A 78 14.10 -8.20 12.02
CA LEU A 78 14.95 -7.49 11.06
C LEU A 78 15.20 -6.12 11.64
N LEU A 79 16.36 -5.91 12.28
CA LEU A 79 16.78 -4.57 12.66
C LEU A 79 17.05 -3.80 11.37
N ILE A 80 16.08 -2.99 10.95
CA ILE A 80 16.24 -2.12 9.79
C ILE A 80 16.70 -0.76 10.33
N PRO A 81 18.00 -0.41 10.21
CA PRO A 81 18.45 0.90 10.64
C PRO A 81 17.73 1.97 9.81
N VAL A 82 17.19 2.99 10.46
CA VAL A 82 16.55 4.13 9.81
C VAL A 82 17.44 5.35 10.02
N HIS A 83 18.29 5.64 9.03
CA HIS A 83 19.19 6.79 9.08
C HIS A 83 18.64 7.98 8.31
N CYS A 84 17.96 7.71 7.20
CA CYS A 84 17.35 8.73 6.35
C CYS A 84 15.94 8.33 5.99
N LEU A 85 15.07 9.33 5.86
CA LEU A 85 13.71 9.18 5.38
C LEU A 85 13.60 9.90 4.03
N HIS A 86 13.04 9.21 3.05
CA HIS A 86 12.67 9.79 1.76
C HIS A 86 11.16 9.77 1.61
N ALA A 87 10.56 10.94 1.41
CA ALA A 87 9.13 11.09 1.19
C ALA A 87 8.92 11.53 -0.26
N ASP A 88 8.14 10.76 -1.01
CA ASP A 88 7.74 11.08 -2.37
C ASP A 88 6.28 10.69 -2.60
N THR A 89 5.66 11.32 -3.59
CA THR A 89 4.31 11.02 -4.03
C THR A 89 4.33 10.29 -5.36
N THR A 90 3.36 9.44 -5.62
CA THR A 90 3.21 8.71 -6.88
C THR A 90 1.77 8.82 -7.34
N SER A 91 1.56 9.32 -8.56
CA SER A 91 0.24 9.30 -9.20
C SER A 91 -0.07 7.91 -9.75
N VAL A 92 -1.26 7.39 -9.45
CA VAL A 92 -1.75 6.13 -9.97
C VAL A 92 -2.97 6.40 -10.86
N SER A 93 -2.78 6.24 -12.16
CA SER A 93 -3.84 6.36 -13.16
C SER A 93 -4.75 5.15 -13.15
N VAL A 94 -6.05 5.38 -13.32
CA VAL A 94 -7.08 4.34 -13.29
C VAL A 94 -8.07 4.51 -14.44
N TYR A 95 -8.75 3.42 -14.79
CA TYR A 95 -9.73 3.37 -15.87
C TYR A 95 -11.13 3.19 -15.29
N GLY A 96 -12.10 3.91 -15.83
CA GLY A 96 -13.49 3.85 -15.39
C GLY A 96 -14.10 5.24 -15.24
N ASP A 97 -15.42 5.27 -15.22
CA ASP A 97 -16.16 6.53 -15.16
C ASP A 97 -16.22 7.11 -13.75
N TYR A 98 -16.09 6.29 -12.69
CA TYR A 98 -16.15 6.71 -11.27
C TYR A 98 -17.24 7.77 -11.04
N LYS A 99 -18.46 7.48 -11.49
CA LYS A 99 -19.62 8.39 -11.48
C LYS A 99 -20.45 8.28 -10.21
N ASP A 100 -20.38 7.14 -9.53
CA ASP A 100 -21.14 6.82 -8.33
C ASP A 100 -20.20 6.44 -7.19
N GLU A 101 -20.67 6.77 -5.98
CA GLU A 101 -20.11 6.51 -4.65
C GLU A 101 -19.05 7.52 -4.17
N GLU A 102 -19.50 8.43 -3.29
CA GLU A 102 -18.68 9.06 -2.26
C GLU A 102 -17.94 7.94 -1.52
N THR A 103 -16.72 7.63 -1.98
CA THR A 103 -15.80 6.87 -1.16
C THR A 103 -15.41 7.83 -0.05
N GLU A 104 -15.74 7.51 1.21
CA GLU A 104 -15.52 8.40 2.37
C GLU A 104 -14.04 8.80 2.61
N SER A 105 -13.11 8.46 1.69
CA SER A 105 -11.67 8.61 1.85
C SER A 105 -10.96 9.44 0.77
N ILE A 106 -11.17 9.20 -0.54
CA ILE A 106 -10.46 9.89 -1.62
C ILE A 106 -11.32 10.10 -2.87
N ASP A 107 -11.11 11.23 -3.55
CA ASP A 107 -11.72 11.50 -4.85
C ASP A 107 -10.83 11.02 -5.99
N ILE A 108 -11.35 10.06 -6.78
CA ILE A 108 -10.72 9.61 -8.02
C ILE A 108 -11.07 10.62 -9.12
N THR A 109 -10.11 11.50 -9.43
CA THR A 109 -10.31 12.64 -10.33
C THR A 109 -9.09 12.91 -11.19
N PHE A 110 -9.22 13.84 -12.14
CA PHE A 110 -8.09 14.32 -12.92
C PHE A 110 -7.17 15.20 -12.06
N GLY A 111 -5.88 15.14 -12.33
CA GLY A 111 -4.90 16.04 -11.74
C GLY A 111 -3.65 16.10 -12.59
N ILE A 112 -2.52 16.43 -11.97
CA ILE A 112 -1.22 16.49 -12.64
C ILE A 112 -0.56 15.11 -12.52
N PRO A 113 -0.50 14.29 -13.59
CA PRO A 113 0.07 12.95 -13.52
C PRO A 113 1.60 13.00 -13.60
N LYS A 114 2.28 12.24 -12.75
CA LYS A 114 3.74 12.06 -12.82
C LYS A 114 4.16 11.14 -13.98
N ASN A 115 3.24 10.31 -14.49
CA ASN A 115 3.47 9.38 -15.60
C ASN A 115 2.98 9.91 -16.97
N GLY A 116 2.50 11.15 -17.04
CA GLY A 116 2.06 11.79 -18.28
C GLY A 116 0.69 11.34 -18.83
N SER A 117 -0.09 10.55 -18.08
CA SER A 117 -1.42 10.09 -18.50
C SER A 117 -2.51 11.14 -18.17
N TRP A 118 -2.54 12.23 -18.93
CA TRP A 118 -3.44 13.38 -18.71
C TRP A 118 -4.92 13.10 -18.99
N ASP A 119 -5.18 12.05 -19.76
CA ASP A 119 -6.51 11.60 -20.17
C ASP A 119 -7.17 10.64 -19.17
N LEU A 120 -6.43 10.21 -18.13
CA LEU A 120 -6.91 9.28 -17.12
C LEU A 120 -7.17 9.96 -15.79
N LYS A 121 -8.23 9.53 -15.11
CA LYS A 121 -8.43 9.83 -13.69
C LYS A 121 -7.32 9.16 -12.86
N GLN A 122 -7.03 9.73 -11.70
CA GLN A 122 -5.95 9.26 -10.85
C GLN A 122 -6.26 9.42 -9.36
N PHE A 123 -5.45 8.77 -8.54
CA PHE A 123 -5.26 9.10 -7.13
C PHE A 123 -3.76 9.27 -6.85
N VAL A 124 -3.42 9.90 -5.72
CA VAL A 124 -2.04 10.15 -5.33
C VAL A 124 -1.70 9.31 -4.10
N LEU A 125 -0.58 8.59 -4.15
CA LEU A 125 -0.04 7.84 -3.02
C LEU A 125 1.22 8.51 -2.51
N SER A 126 1.23 8.89 -1.23
CA SER A 126 2.42 9.34 -0.51
C SER A 126 3.09 8.15 0.14
N LEU A 127 4.40 8.00 -0.03
CA LEU A 127 5.19 6.96 0.61
C LEU A 127 6.40 7.55 1.29
N ILE A 128 6.64 7.14 2.53
CA ILE A 128 7.88 7.39 3.25
C ILE A 128 8.67 6.09 3.30
N VAL A 129 9.90 6.13 2.81
CA VAL A 129 10.82 4.98 2.80
C VAL A 129 12.11 5.31 3.53
N ASN A 130 12.83 4.29 3.99
CA ASN A 130 14.19 4.46 4.49
C ASN A 130 15.24 4.51 3.36
N GLN A 131 16.53 4.62 3.72
CA GLN A 131 17.64 4.63 2.76
C GLN A 131 17.77 3.35 1.90
N HIS A 132 17.12 2.26 2.29
CA HIS A 132 17.09 0.99 1.55
C HIS A 132 15.83 0.84 0.69
N GLY A 133 14.94 1.84 0.66
CA GLY A 133 13.69 1.80 -0.07
C GLY A 133 12.59 0.97 0.61
N ILE A 134 12.75 0.64 1.90
CA ILE A 134 11.74 -0.09 2.67
C ILE A 134 10.64 0.90 3.08
N PRO A 135 9.37 0.62 2.75
CA PRO A 135 8.25 1.47 3.13
C PRO A 135 8.07 1.47 4.65
N LEU A 136 7.93 2.68 5.21
CA LEU A 136 7.69 2.88 6.64
C LEU A 136 6.32 3.47 6.94
N PHE A 137 5.77 4.23 5.99
CA PHE A 137 4.47 4.87 6.10
C PHE A 137 3.92 5.12 4.70
N MET A 138 2.59 5.02 4.56
CA MET A 138 1.89 5.36 3.32
C MET A 138 0.60 6.11 3.64
N ASN A 139 0.20 7.00 2.74
CA ASN A 139 -1.13 7.60 2.77
C ASN A 139 -1.66 7.87 1.35
N THR A 140 -2.96 7.77 1.16
CA THR A 140 -3.64 7.99 -0.12
C THR A 140 -4.36 9.33 -0.11
N HIS A 141 -4.38 10.00 -1.26
CA HIS A 141 -4.96 11.31 -1.44
C HIS A 141 -5.71 11.38 -2.77
N SER A 142 -6.66 12.32 -2.85
CA SER A 142 -7.40 12.62 -4.08
C SER A 142 -6.47 12.94 -5.26
N GLY A 143 -6.94 12.67 -6.48
CA GLY A 143 -6.13 12.80 -7.70
C GLY A 143 -5.56 14.19 -8.00
N ASN A 144 -6.13 15.22 -7.39
CA ASN A 144 -5.75 16.63 -7.53
C ASN A 144 -4.95 17.16 -6.32
N ALA A 145 -4.53 16.30 -5.39
CA ALA A 145 -3.77 16.69 -4.21
C ALA A 145 -2.40 17.30 -4.58
N SER A 146 -2.00 18.37 -3.89
CA SER A 146 -0.74 19.08 -4.14
C SER A 146 0.42 18.44 -3.39
N ASP A 147 1.47 18.04 -4.10
CA ASP A 147 2.69 17.43 -3.51
C ASP A 147 3.23 18.18 -2.28
N LYS A 148 3.18 19.52 -2.30
CA LYS A 148 3.65 20.36 -1.19
C LYS A 148 2.87 20.10 0.12
N SER A 149 1.54 20.00 0.05
CA SER A 149 0.73 19.70 1.22
C SER A 149 0.88 18.25 1.62
N THR A 150 0.87 17.35 0.65
CA THR A 150 0.79 15.91 0.85
C THR A 150 2.05 15.34 1.51
N ILE A 151 3.23 15.81 1.10
CA ILE A 151 4.51 15.39 1.69
C ILE A 151 4.61 15.88 3.14
N LEU A 152 4.22 17.12 3.42
CA LEU A 152 4.23 17.68 4.78
C LEU A 152 3.26 16.93 5.70
N GLU A 153 2.09 16.58 5.19
CA GLU A 153 1.10 15.78 5.90
C GLU A 153 1.64 14.39 6.23
N ALA A 154 2.22 13.68 5.26
CA ALA A 154 2.80 12.35 5.48
C ALA A 154 3.90 12.38 6.56
N ILE A 155 4.77 13.39 6.54
CA ILE A 155 5.81 13.58 7.56
C ILE A 155 5.19 13.83 8.93
N LYS A 156 4.19 14.72 9.03
CA LYS A 156 3.49 15.00 10.30
C LYS A 156 2.81 13.76 10.85
N CYS A 157 2.05 13.03 10.02
CA CYS A 157 1.38 11.79 10.42
C CYS A 157 2.39 10.77 10.92
N TYR A 158 3.50 10.57 10.21
CA TYR A 158 4.55 9.65 10.66
C TYR A 158 5.21 10.08 11.98
N SER A 159 5.43 11.39 12.19
CA SER A 159 5.99 11.91 13.45
C SER A 159 5.06 11.72 14.66
N LEU A 160 3.74 11.65 14.45
CA LEU A 160 2.76 11.42 15.52
C LEU A 160 2.64 9.94 15.93
N ILE A 161 3.19 9.02 15.13
CA ILE A 161 3.11 7.57 15.36
C ILE A 161 4.36 7.03 16.10
N LYS A 162 5.43 7.84 16.22
CA LYS A 162 6.61 7.54 17.04
C LYS A 162 6.40 7.92 18.51
#